data_AF-A0A3A5M542-F1
#
_entry.id   AF-A0A3A5M542-F1
#
_cell.length_a   1.000
_cell.length_b   1.000
_cell.length_c   1.000
_cell.angle_alpha   90.00
_cell.angle_beta   90.00
_cell.angle_gamma   90.00
#
_symmetry.space_group_name_H-M   'P 1'
#
loop_
_entity.id
_entity.type
_entity.pdbx_description
1 polymer ?
#
loop_
_entity_poly.entity_id
_entity_poly.type
_entity_poly.pdbx_seq_one_letter_code
_entity_poly.pdbx_strand_id
1 'polypeptide(L)'
;MIINTDGITLTSNQRNDVETGLLAMGDPEGTVLVTTDFEQSVRTLSGLEDYSAARGSGQVAAKTVEDQVIINASVLDELADGGLKRLAAHEAGHVLMNLREEDGRNYHSLATTQWQWNIIGLAVKGMEEYRIERRLAQLGFDPAPPTALDYWDIILFEINATLAESVVKNLLAEITGAADILVTTLAYTIGSSTNPKSTFAVEALPPYARQNWDDFVAPTWERRVQLYQDLPTCSEPISSSDWEVKIKEARSLENELFRSFGWELSGNGQDEPEAFRRTGDDDLFHRRIARFRVENDLI
;
A
#
# COMPACT_ATOMS: atom_id res chain seq x y z
N MET A 1 -17.66 -15.77 -15.00
CA MET A 1 -16.56 -14.82 -15.23
C MET A 1 -16.81 -13.96 -16.46
N ILE A 2 -16.49 -12.67 -16.40
CA ILE A 2 -16.59 -11.75 -17.54
C ILE A 2 -15.26 -11.00 -17.70
N ILE A 3 -14.58 -11.15 -18.84
CA ILE A 3 -13.35 -10.40 -19.15
C ILE A 3 -13.59 -9.58 -20.41
N ASN A 4 -13.76 -8.27 -20.22
CA ASN A 4 -13.95 -7.27 -21.25
C ASN A 4 -12.62 -6.58 -21.58
N THR A 5 -12.50 -6.09 -22.81
CA THR A 5 -11.31 -5.38 -23.28
C THR A 5 -11.71 -4.09 -23.99
N ASP A 6 -11.01 -2.99 -23.74
CA ASP A 6 -11.22 -1.71 -24.42
C ASP A 6 -9.90 -1.14 -24.98
N GLY A 7 -9.87 -0.87 -26.28
CA GLY A 7 -8.67 -0.43 -27.00
C GLY A 7 -7.53 -1.46 -27.10
N ILE A 8 -7.74 -2.71 -26.67
CA ILE A 8 -6.73 -3.77 -26.72
C ILE A 8 -7.35 -5.15 -27.02
N THR A 9 -6.55 -6.08 -27.53
CA THR A 9 -6.89 -7.51 -27.63
C THR A 9 -5.92 -8.32 -26.80
N LEU A 10 -6.44 -9.08 -25.83
CA LEU A 10 -5.63 -10.02 -25.05
C LEU A 10 -5.25 -11.24 -25.90
N THR A 11 -4.01 -11.70 -25.74
CA THR A 11 -3.61 -13.04 -26.19
C THR A 11 -4.34 -14.12 -25.39
N SER A 12 -4.40 -15.34 -25.92
CA SER A 12 -4.99 -16.49 -25.20
C SER A 12 -4.27 -16.76 -23.87
N ASN A 13 -2.95 -16.58 -23.82
CA ASN A 13 -2.17 -16.75 -22.59
C ASN A 13 -2.54 -15.69 -21.55
N GLN A 14 -2.60 -14.41 -21.94
CA GLN A 14 -2.98 -13.33 -21.03
C GLN A 14 -4.39 -13.50 -20.48
N ARG A 15 -5.34 -13.90 -21.34
CA ARG A 15 -6.71 -14.22 -20.89
C ARG A 15 -6.70 -15.38 -19.88
N ASN A 16 -6.00 -16.48 -20.20
CA ASN A 16 -5.89 -17.63 -19.30
C ASN A 16 -5.22 -17.27 -17.97
N ASP A 17 -4.24 -16.36 -17.96
CA ASP A 17 -3.58 -15.88 -16.75
C ASP A 17 -4.56 -15.11 -15.85
N VAL A 18 -5.36 -14.21 -16.42
CA VAL A 18 -6.41 -13.50 -15.67
C VAL A 18 -7.40 -14.51 -15.07
N GLU A 19 -7.92 -15.43 -15.89
CA GLU A 19 -8.87 -16.46 -15.45
C GLU A 19 -8.29 -17.32 -14.32
N THR A 20 -7.05 -17.76 -14.46
CA THR A 20 -6.38 -18.61 -13.47
C THR A 20 -6.10 -17.83 -12.18
N GLY A 21 -5.77 -16.54 -12.27
CA GLY A 21 -5.56 -15.67 -11.11
C GLY A 21 -6.82 -15.51 -10.27
N LEU A 22 -7.93 -15.15 -10.93
CA LEU A 22 -9.25 -15.02 -10.29
C LEU A 22 -9.69 -16.33 -9.63
N LEU A 23 -9.59 -17.45 -10.36
CA LEU A 23 -9.94 -18.78 -9.85
C LEU A 23 -9.09 -19.19 -8.64
N ALA A 24 -7.78 -18.92 -8.66
CA ALA A 24 -6.89 -19.26 -7.56
C ALA A 24 -7.25 -18.52 -6.26
N MET A 25 -7.69 -17.26 -6.39
CA MET A 25 -8.10 -16.45 -5.25
C MET A 25 -9.50 -16.81 -4.73
N GLY A 26 -10.33 -17.45 -5.56
CA GLY A 26 -11.68 -17.87 -5.21
C GLY A 26 -12.78 -16.97 -5.78
N ASP A 27 -12.49 -16.21 -6.84
CA ASP A 27 -13.45 -15.35 -7.53
C ASP A 27 -13.75 -15.84 -8.98
N PRO A 28 -14.39 -17.00 -9.16
CA PRO A 28 -14.66 -17.57 -10.48
C PRO A 28 -15.61 -16.72 -11.34
N GLU A 29 -16.41 -15.85 -10.71
CA GLU A 29 -17.42 -15.04 -11.40
C GLU A 29 -17.02 -13.57 -11.54
N GLY A 30 -15.78 -13.22 -11.17
CA GLY A 30 -15.23 -11.88 -11.24
C GLY A 30 -15.40 -11.21 -12.61
N THR A 31 -15.55 -9.89 -12.55
CA THR A 31 -15.64 -9.02 -13.73
C THR A 31 -14.35 -8.23 -13.88
N VAL A 32 -13.71 -8.35 -15.04
CA VAL A 32 -12.45 -7.69 -15.37
C VAL A 32 -12.61 -6.83 -16.61
N LEU A 33 -12.14 -5.59 -16.54
CA LEU A 33 -11.96 -4.70 -17.68
C LEU A 33 -10.47 -4.47 -17.90
N VAL A 34 -9.94 -4.88 -19.05
CA VAL A 34 -8.58 -4.51 -19.46
C VAL A 34 -8.67 -3.37 -20.47
N THR A 35 -8.06 -2.22 -20.16
CA THR A 35 -8.31 -0.99 -20.93
C THR A 35 -7.04 -0.17 -21.15
N THR A 36 -6.95 0.44 -22.33
CA THR A 36 -5.93 1.45 -22.65
C THR A 36 -6.26 2.84 -22.09
N ASP A 37 -7.51 3.08 -21.68
CA ASP A 37 -7.95 4.31 -21.03
C ASP A 37 -8.26 4.07 -19.54
N PHE A 38 -7.21 3.66 -18.83
CA PHE A 38 -7.29 3.20 -17.44
C PHE A 38 -7.78 4.28 -16.48
N GLU A 39 -7.21 5.48 -16.53
CA GLU A 39 -7.62 6.57 -15.65
C GLU A 39 -9.09 6.93 -15.86
N GLN A 40 -9.53 7.11 -17.11
CA GLN A 40 -10.91 7.46 -17.40
C GLN A 40 -11.88 6.37 -16.95
N SER A 41 -11.53 5.10 -17.16
CA SER A 41 -12.35 3.97 -16.74
C SER A 41 -12.53 3.95 -15.22
N VAL A 42 -11.44 4.18 -14.47
CA VAL A 42 -11.51 4.32 -13.01
C VAL A 42 -12.35 5.53 -12.61
N ARG A 43 -12.15 6.71 -13.21
CA ARG A 43 -12.91 7.93 -12.90
C ARG A 43 -14.41 7.71 -13.11
N THR A 44 -14.79 7.12 -14.24
CA THR A 44 -16.19 6.87 -14.60
C THR A 44 -16.84 5.87 -13.63
N LEU A 45 -16.15 4.80 -13.25
CA LEU A 45 -16.71 3.78 -12.37
C LEU A 45 -16.71 4.19 -10.90
N SER A 46 -15.69 4.91 -10.43
CA SER A 46 -15.56 5.31 -9.03
C SER A 46 -16.18 6.67 -8.69
N GLY A 47 -16.46 7.50 -9.70
CA GLY A 47 -16.86 8.90 -9.52
C GLY A 47 -15.75 9.83 -9.03
N LEU A 48 -14.50 9.34 -8.94
CA LEU A 48 -13.34 10.12 -8.49
C LEU A 48 -12.74 10.90 -9.66
N GLU A 49 -13.27 12.09 -9.95
CA GLU A 49 -12.85 12.92 -11.12
C GLU A 49 -11.34 13.18 -11.16
N ASP A 50 -10.71 13.37 -10.00
CA ASP A 50 -9.27 13.69 -9.88
C ASP A 50 -8.36 12.45 -9.82
N TYR A 51 -8.88 11.24 -10.07
CA TYR A 51 -8.06 10.03 -10.04
C TYR A 51 -6.92 10.12 -11.07
N SER A 52 -5.69 9.76 -10.67
CA SER A 52 -4.58 9.54 -11.57
C SER A 52 -3.88 8.21 -11.27
N ALA A 53 -3.38 7.57 -12.32
CA ALA A 53 -2.61 6.33 -12.26
C ALA A 53 -1.10 6.57 -12.06
N ALA A 54 -0.64 7.83 -12.09
CA ALA A 54 0.76 8.16 -11.86
C ALA A 54 1.15 7.95 -10.39
N ARG A 55 2.25 7.23 -10.14
CA ARG A 55 2.85 7.03 -8.81
C ARG A 55 4.36 7.27 -8.89
N GLY A 56 4.81 8.50 -8.63
CA GLY A 56 6.24 8.83 -8.71
C GLY A 56 6.83 8.45 -10.07
N SER A 57 7.70 7.42 -10.09
CA SER A 57 8.36 6.87 -11.27
C SER A 57 7.60 5.75 -12.01
N GLY A 58 6.41 5.33 -11.53
CA GLY A 58 5.65 4.20 -12.09
C GLY A 58 4.17 4.51 -12.38
N GLN A 59 3.45 3.48 -12.83
CA GLN A 59 2.01 3.51 -13.10
C GLN A 59 1.27 2.45 -12.30
N VAL A 60 0.02 2.73 -11.94
CA VAL A 60 -0.89 1.74 -11.36
C VAL A 60 -1.21 0.67 -12.40
N ALA A 61 -0.90 -0.59 -12.05
CA ALA A 61 -1.09 -1.75 -12.91
C ALA A 61 -2.56 -2.22 -12.98
N ALA A 62 -3.26 -2.17 -11.86
CA ALA A 62 -4.68 -2.46 -11.78
C ALA A 62 -5.32 -1.72 -10.60
N LYS A 63 -6.64 -1.67 -10.60
CA LYS A 63 -7.44 -1.15 -9.50
C LYS A 63 -8.77 -1.88 -9.43
N THR A 64 -9.11 -2.31 -8.22
CA THR A 64 -10.47 -2.76 -7.91
C THR A 64 -11.38 -1.56 -7.62
N VAL A 65 -12.50 -1.49 -8.32
CA VAL A 65 -13.58 -0.52 -8.08
C VAL A 65 -14.86 -1.31 -7.81
N GLU A 66 -15.36 -1.22 -6.59
CA GLU A 66 -16.48 -2.05 -6.11
C GLU A 66 -16.19 -3.55 -6.28
N ASP A 67 -16.92 -4.24 -7.16
CA ASP A 67 -16.80 -5.66 -7.47
C ASP A 67 -16.10 -5.92 -8.82
N GLN A 68 -15.48 -4.89 -9.42
CA GLN A 68 -14.83 -4.98 -10.73
C GLN A 68 -13.33 -4.70 -10.66
N VAL A 69 -12.56 -5.52 -11.36
CA VAL A 69 -11.12 -5.33 -11.53
C VAL A 69 -10.87 -4.58 -12.84
N ILE A 70 -10.15 -3.46 -12.76
CA ILE A 70 -9.72 -2.70 -13.94
C ILE A 70 -8.22 -2.90 -14.08
N ILE A 71 -7.75 -3.43 -15.20
CA ILE A 71 -6.32 -3.64 -15.49
C ILE A 71 -5.88 -2.62 -16.53
N ASN A 72 -4.78 -1.93 -16.24
CA ASN A 72 -4.14 -1.00 -17.14
C ASN A 72 -3.43 -1.76 -18.26
N ALA A 73 -3.86 -1.57 -19.50
CA ALA A 73 -3.27 -2.25 -20.64
C ALA A 73 -1.79 -1.87 -20.87
N SER A 74 -1.35 -0.68 -20.42
CA SER A 74 0.03 -0.22 -20.63
C SER A 74 1.07 -1.10 -19.92
N VAL A 75 0.69 -1.78 -18.83
CA VAL A 75 1.63 -2.58 -18.04
C VAL A 75 1.75 -4.03 -18.54
N LEU A 76 0.89 -4.46 -19.47
CA LEU A 76 0.82 -5.88 -19.86
C LEU A 76 2.12 -6.40 -20.48
N ASP A 77 2.83 -5.56 -21.24
CA ASP A 77 4.08 -5.94 -21.90
C ASP A 77 5.28 -5.89 -20.94
N GLU A 78 5.14 -5.22 -19.80
CA GLU A 78 6.18 -5.06 -18.78
C GLU A 78 6.10 -6.15 -17.70
N LEU A 79 4.96 -6.81 -17.56
CA LEU A 79 4.79 -7.90 -16.62
C LEU A 79 5.57 -9.13 -17.07
N ALA A 80 6.48 -9.60 -16.21
CA ALA A 80 7.16 -10.87 -16.38
C ALA A 80 6.15 -12.04 -16.47
N ASP A 81 6.59 -13.19 -17.00
CA ASP A 81 5.78 -14.40 -17.10
C ASP A 81 5.08 -14.73 -15.76
N GLY A 82 3.75 -14.87 -15.79
CA GLY A 82 2.92 -15.11 -14.60
C GLY A 82 2.60 -13.86 -13.74
N GLY A 83 3.15 -12.70 -14.08
CA GLY A 83 2.86 -11.43 -13.41
C GLY A 83 1.39 -11.01 -13.54
N LEU A 84 0.79 -11.19 -14.71
CA LEU A 84 -0.63 -10.90 -14.93
C LEU A 84 -1.55 -11.82 -14.12
N LYS A 85 -1.21 -13.12 -14.02
CA LYS A 85 -1.94 -14.08 -13.18
C LYS A 85 -1.91 -13.66 -11.70
N ARG A 86 -0.73 -13.27 -11.21
CA ARG A 86 -0.57 -12.78 -9.84
C ARG A 86 -1.35 -11.49 -9.60
N LEU A 87 -1.29 -10.54 -10.54
CA LEU A 87 -2.02 -9.28 -10.48
C LEU A 87 -3.54 -9.52 -10.40
N ALA A 88 -4.09 -10.37 -11.27
CA ALA A 88 -5.50 -10.72 -11.23
C ALA A 88 -5.90 -11.41 -9.91
N ALA A 89 -5.04 -12.31 -9.39
CA ALA A 89 -5.28 -12.93 -8.08
C ALA A 89 -5.24 -11.90 -6.93
N HIS A 90 -4.33 -10.93 -6.98
CA HIS A 90 -4.25 -9.86 -5.99
C HIS A 90 -5.53 -9.01 -5.97
N GLU A 91 -5.97 -8.52 -7.14
CA GLU A 91 -7.19 -7.71 -7.26
C GLU A 91 -8.46 -8.49 -6.89
N ALA A 92 -8.55 -9.78 -7.22
CA ALA A 92 -9.63 -10.64 -6.74
C ALA A 92 -9.68 -10.69 -5.21
N GLY A 93 -8.54 -10.57 -4.53
CA GLY A 93 -8.47 -10.49 -3.08
C GLY A 93 -9.21 -9.27 -2.54
N HIS A 94 -9.06 -8.11 -3.20
CA HIS A 94 -9.82 -6.90 -2.87
C HIS A 94 -11.32 -7.09 -3.16
N VAL A 95 -11.70 -7.66 -4.31
CA VAL A 95 -13.11 -7.95 -4.64
C VAL A 95 -13.76 -8.79 -3.54
N LEU A 96 -13.11 -9.88 -3.11
CA LEU A 96 -13.63 -10.75 -2.07
C LEU A 96 -13.87 -10.02 -0.73
N MET A 97 -12.99 -9.09 -0.35
CA MET A 97 -13.15 -8.29 0.87
C MET A 97 -14.25 -7.23 0.70
N ASN A 98 -14.32 -6.56 -0.44
CA ASN A 98 -15.35 -5.57 -0.77
C ASN A 98 -16.76 -6.19 -0.72
N LEU A 99 -16.94 -7.39 -1.29
CA LEU A 99 -18.21 -8.13 -1.26
C LEU A 99 -18.67 -8.49 0.16
N ARG A 100 -17.74 -8.52 1.13
CA ARG A 100 -18.02 -8.75 2.55
C ARG A 100 -18.08 -7.47 3.37
N GLU A 101 -18.00 -6.30 2.72
CA GLU A 101 -18.01 -4.99 3.37
C GLU A 101 -16.85 -4.83 4.40
N GLU A 102 -15.75 -5.57 4.18
CA GLU A 102 -14.55 -5.50 5.00
C GLU A 102 -13.64 -4.34 4.61
N ASP A 103 -13.99 -3.61 3.55
CA ASP A 103 -13.26 -2.43 3.15
C ASP A 103 -13.43 -1.27 4.15
N GLY A 104 -12.50 -0.32 4.08
CA GLY A 104 -12.45 0.78 5.03
C GLY A 104 -13.65 1.72 5.01
N ARG A 105 -14.44 1.75 3.92
CA ARG A 105 -15.44 2.81 3.63
C ARG A 105 -16.53 2.91 4.70
N ASN A 106 -16.87 1.79 5.34
CA ASN A 106 -17.90 1.73 6.38
C ASN A 106 -17.46 2.25 7.75
N TYR A 107 -16.16 2.53 7.93
CA TYR A 107 -15.58 2.90 9.23
C TYR A 107 -15.34 4.40 9.39
N HIS A 108 -15.99 5.23 8.56
CA HIS A 108 -15.90 6.70 8.65
C HIS A 108 -16.35 7.21 10.03
N SER A 109 -17.23 6.50 10.73
CA SER A 109 -17.67 6.86 12.09
C SER A 109 -16.55 6.80 13.14
N LEU A 110 -15.43 6.11 12.84
CA LEU A 110 -14.24 6.07 13.71
C LEU A 110 -13.36 7.32 13.59
N ALA A 111 -13.64 8.16 12.59
CA ALA A 111 -12.96 9.42 12.36
C ALA A 111 -13.87 10.59 12.76
N THR A 112 -13.34 11.52 13.57
CA THR A 112 -14.02 12.79 13.82
C THR A 112 -13.63 13.87 12.82
N THR A 113 -12.53 13.66 12.08
CA THR A 113 -12.00 14.61 11.09
C THR A 113 -11.50 13.89 9.83
N GLN A 114 -11.36 14.65 8.74
CA GLN A 114 -10.82 14.13 7.47
C GLN A 114 -9.41 13.55 7.64
N TRP A 115 -8.58 14.10 8.53
CA TRP A 115 -7.23 13.59 8.76
C TRP A 115 -7.22 12.25 9.46
N GLN A 116 -8.05 12.11 10.50
CA GLN A 116 -8.24 10.82 11.15
C GLN A 116 -8.78 9.79 10.16
N TRP A 117 -9.67 10.21 9.26
CA TRP A 117 -10.18 9.37 8.18
C TRP A 117 -9.07 8.94 7.21
N ASN A 118 -8.19 9.85 6.79
CA ASN A 118 -7.05 9.52 5.93
C ASN A 118 -6.08 8.52 6.60
N ILE A 119 -5.81 8.68 7.90
CA ILE A 119 -4.96 7.75 8.66
C ILE A 119 -5.62 6.38 8.80
N ILE A 120 -6.94 6.34 9.03
CA ILE A 120 -7.72 5.10 9.00
C ILE A 120 -7.64 4.45 7.62
N GLY A 121 -7.75 5.23 6.54
CA GLY A 121 -7.59 4.73 5.17
C GLY A 121 -6.23 4.06 4.93
N LEU A 122 -5.13 4.68 5.38
CA LEU A 122 -3.79 4.08 5.32
C LEU A 122 -3.71 2.78 6.12
N ALA A 123 -4.23 2.80 7.35
CA ALA A 123 -4.23 1.67 8.25
C ALA A 123 -5.00 0.46 7.67
N VAL A 124 -6.21 0.70 7.16
CA VAL A 124 -7.04 -0.31 6.50
C VAL A 124 -6.33 -0.86 5.27
N LYS A 125 -5.80 0.01 4.41
CA LYS A 125 -5.08 -0.41 3.21
C LYS A 125 -3.94 -1.37 3.56
N GLY A 126 -3.07 -1.01 4.50
CA GLY A 126 -1.97 -1.90 4.91
C GLY A 126 -2.45 -3.27 5.39
N MET A 127 -3.58 -3.32 6.11
CA MET A 127 -4.18 -4.59 6.53
C MET A 127 -4.75 -5.39 5.34
N GLU A 128 -5.49 -4.77 4.43
CA GLU A 128 -6.03 -5.41 3.22
C GLU A 128 -4.91 -6.02 2.37
N GLU A 129 -3.89 -5.22 2.06
CA GLU A 129 -2.72 -5.63 1.28
C GLU A 129 -2.02 -6.83 1.94
N TYR A 130 -1.82 -6.79 3.26
CA TYR A 130 -1.23 -7.92 3.99
C TYR A 130 -2.08 -9.19 3.85
N ARG A 131 -3.40 -9.08 4.02
CA ARG A 131 -4.32 -10.23 3.97
C ARG A 131 -4.31 -10.89 2.60
N ILE A 132 -4.18 -10.11 1.54
CA ILE A 132 -4.04 -10.57 0.15
C ILE A 132 -2.67 -11.22 -0.06
N GLU A 133 -1.60 -10.55 0.31
CA GLU A 133 -0.23 -11.01 0.09
C GLU A 133 0.08 -12.31 0.86
N ARG A 134 -0.46 -12.45 2.08
CA ARG A 134 -0.43 -13.71 2.84
C ARG A 134 -1.14 -14.84 2.09
N ARG A 135 -2.30 -14.56 1.48
CA ARG A 135 -3.04 -15.56 0.72
C ARG A 135 -2.28 -15.97 -0.55
N LEU A 136 -1.71 -15.01 -1.26
CA LEU A 136 -0.88 -15.27 -2.45
C LEU A 136 0.32 -16.15 -2.10
N ALA A 137 0.99 -15.88 -0.97
CA ALA A 137 2.08 -16.72 -0.47
C ALA A 137 1.62 -18.16 -0.18
N GLN A 138 0.46 -18.36 0.45
CA GLN A 138 -0.13 -19.69 0.68
C GLN A 138 -0.47 -20.45 -0.61
N LEU A 139 -0.85 -19.71 -1.65
CA LEU A 139 -1.16 -20.25 -2.98
C LEU A 139 0.10 -20.50 -3.82
N GLY A 140 1.29 -20.17 -3.31
CA GLY A 140 2.57 -20.38 -3.98
C GLY A 140 2.89 -19.37 -5.08
N PHE A 141 2.22 -18.21 -5.10
CA PHE A 141 2.61 -17.11 -5.98
C PHE A 141 3.93 -16.51 -5.54
N ASP A 142 4.68 -15.94 -6.48
CA ASP A 142 5.95 -15.30 -6.15
C ASP A 142 5.72 -13.99 -5.38
N PRO A 143 6.61 -13.65 -4.43
CA PRO A 143 6.56 -12.37 -3.73
C PRO A 143 6.51 -11.21 -4.72
N ALA A 144 5.74 -10.18 -4.41
CA ALA A 144 5.68 -9.00 -5.27
C ALA A 144 7.03 -8.26 -5.28
N PRO A 145 7.35 -7.53 -6.36
CA PRO A 145 8.60 -6.76 -6.45
C PRO A 145 8.89 -5.84 -5.24
N PRO A 146 7.88 -5.19 -4.60
CA PRO A 146 8.12 -4.37 -3.40
C PRO A 146 8.72 -5.10 -2.19
N THR A 147 8.77 -6.44 -2.21
CA THR A 147 9.41 -7.24 -1.15
C THR A 147 10.92 -7.40 -1.34
N ALA A 148 11.45 -7.04 -2.51
CA ALA A 148 12.86 -7.21 -2.83
C ALA A 148 13.76 -6.24 -2.04
N LEU A 149 14.99 -6.68 -1.74
CA LEU A 149 15.92 -5.93 -0.90
C LEU A 149 16.38 -4.61 -1.55
N ASP A 150 16.61 -4.63 -2.87
CA ASP A 150 16.95 -3.46 -3.68
C ASP A 150 15.81 -2.44 -3.74
N TYR A 151 14.56 -2.91 -3.78
CA TYR A 151 13.39 -2.04 -3.67
C TYR A 151 13.34 -1.31 -2.33
N TRP A 152 13.64 -2.00 -1.23
CA TRP A 152 13.69 -1.40 0.10
C TRP A 152 14.77 -0.32 0.24
N ASP A 153 15.94 -0.50 -0.38
CA ASP A 153 16.99 0.51 -0.43
C ASP A 153 16.49 1.81 -1.11
N ILE A 154 15.91 1.65 -2.30
CA ILE A 154 15.35 2.76 -3.09
C ILE A 154 14.24 3.47 -2.32
N ILE A 155 13.24 2.75 -1.79
CA ILE A 155 12.09 3.37 -1.13
C ILE A 155 12.49 4.10 0.16
N LEU A 156 13.39 3.53 0.96
CA LEU A 156 13.85 4.20 2.18
C LEU A 156 14.66 5.47 1.86
N PHE A 157 15.39 5.48 0.75
CA PHE A 157 16.01 6.69 0.23
C PHE A 157 14.98 7.73 -0.23
N GLU A 158 14.03 7.34 -1.07
CA GLU A 158 13.00 8.23 -1.63
C GLU A 158 12.14 8.84 -0.52
N ILE A 159 11.72 8.05 0.48
CA ILE A 159 10.98 8.55 1.64
C ILE A 159 11.80 9.61 2.38
N ASN A 160 13.07 9.35 2.66
CA ASN A 160 13.90 10.34 3.36
C ASN A 160 14.07 11.64 2.53
N ALA A 161 14.25 11.52 1.21
CA ALA A 161 14.33 12.65 0.30
C ALA A 161 13.02 13.46 0.28
N THR A 162 11.89 12.79 0.13
CA THR A 162 10.55 13.40 0.13
C THR A 162 10.28 14.12 1.44
N LEU A 163 10.63 13.52 2.58
CA LEU A 163 10.45 14.16 3.89
C LEU A 163 11.36 15.38 4.06
N ALA A 164 12.61 15.31 3.57
CA ALA A 164 13.54 16.44 3.56
C ALA A 164 13.00 17.63 2.75
N GLU A 165 12.45 17.37 1.56
CA GLU A 165 11.85 18.40 0.72
C GLU A 165 10.53 18.95 1.26
N SER A 166 9.70 18.07 1.81
CA SER A 166 8.37 18.42 2.31
C SER A 166 8.42 19.44 3.45
N VAL A 167 9.49 19.44 4.24
CA VAL A 167 9.73 20.44 5.29
C VAL A 167 9.92 21.86 4.73
N VAL A 168 10.50 22.00 3.54
CA VAL A 168 10.73 23.31 2.92
C VAL A 168 9.45 23.88 2.30
N LYS A 169 8.58 23.00 1.80
CA LYS A 169 7.42 23.36 0.97
C LYS A 169 6.05 23.10 1.63
N ASN A 170 6.01 22.53 2.83
CA ASN A 170 4.80 22.11 3.57
C ASN A 170 3.85 21.23 2.72
N LEU A 171 4.41 20.22 2.05
CA LEU A 171 3.69 19.39 1.08
C LEU A 171 3.04 18.18 1.77
N LEU A 172 1.88 18.41 2.37
CA LEU A 172 1.17 17.36 3.11
C LEU A 172 0.81 16.15 2.26
N ALA A 173 0.49 16.36 0.97
CA ALA A 173 0.23 15.29 0.02
C ALA A 173 1.44 14.34 -0.18
N GLU A 174 2.65 14.89 -0.18
CA GLU A 174 3.89 14.12 -0.34
C GLU A 174 4.18 13.25 0.89
N ILE A 175 3.92 13.78 2.09
CA ILE A 175 4.09 13.03 3.34
C ILE A 175 3.10 11.87 3.39
N THR A 176 1.84 12.11 3.01
CA THR A 176 0.84 11.03 2.93
C THR A 176 1.18 10.01 1.84
N GLY A 177 1.76 10.45 0.71
CA GLY A 177 2.25 9.56 -0.34
C GLY A 177 3.40 8.67 0.13
N ALA A 178 4.37 9.24 0.84
CA ALA A 178 5.46 8.49 1.46
C ALA A 178 4.97 7.46 2.48
N ALA A 179 3.96 7.83 3.29
CA ALA A 179 3.31 6.90 4.21
C ALA A 179 2.58 5.77 3.46
N ASP A 180 1.83 6.08 2.39
CA ASP A 180 1.13 5.09 1.57
C ASP A 180 2.08 4.04 0.98
N ILE A 181 3.20 4.50 0.39
CA ILE A 181 4.23 3.63 -0.17
C ILE A 181 4.83 2.73 0.91
N LEU A 182 5.21 3.31 2.06
CA LEU A 182 5.83 2.55 3.13
C LEU A 182 4.88 1.51 3.74
N VAL A 183 3.64 1.90 4.05
CA VAL A 183 2.63 0.99 4.63
C VAL A 183 2.34 -0.18 3.69
N THR A 184 2.20 0.09 2.39
CA THR A 184 2.01 -0.96 1.38
C THR A 184 3.22 -1.90 1.32
N THR A 185 4.44 -1.35 1.28
CA THR A 185 5.68 -2.13 1.22
C THR A 185 5.88 -3.01 2.46
N LEU A 186 5.54 -2.48 3.65
CA LEU A 186 5.53 -3.23 4.91
C LEU A 186 4.52 -4.38 4.85
N ALA A 187 3.29 -4.12 4.41
CA ALA A 187 2.25 -5.14 4.28
C ALA A 187 2.66 -6.28 3.34
N TYR A 188 3.26 -5.95 2.19
CA TYR A 188 3.76 -6.93 1.23
C TYR A 188 4.87 -7.78 1.81
N THR A 189 5.82 -7.14 2.49
CA THR A 189 6.96 -7.82 3.11
C THR A 189 6.52 -8.77 4.21
N ILE A 190 5.60 -8.35 5.08
CA ILE A 190 5.06 -9.19 6.15
C ILE A 190 4.18 -10.31 5.56
N GLY A 191 3.31 -10.00 4.60
CA GLY A 191 2.40 -10.98 3.97
C GLY A 191 3.16 -12.08 3.24
N SER A 192 4.23 -11.72 2.54
CA SER A 192 5.10 -12.65 1.82
C SER A 192 6.10 -13.41 2.71
N SER A 193 6.18 -13.12 4.02
CA SER A 193 7.19 -13.72 4.92
C SER A 193 7.12 -15.25 5.04
N THR A 194 5.96 -15.84 4.75
CA THR A 194 5.78 -17.32 4.75
C THR A 194 6.16 -17.97 3.42
N ASN A 195 6.45 -17.17 2.39
CA ASN A 195 6.85 -17.65 1.09
C ASN A 195 8.33 -18.10 1.10
N PRO A 196 8.67 -19.32 0.66
CA PRO A 196 10.06 -19.78 0.63
C PRO A 196 10.96 -18.99 -0.33
N LYS A 197 10.39 -18.23 -1.28
CA LYS A 197 11.11 -17.33 -2.18
C LYS A 197 11.29 -15.93 -1.60
N SER A 198 10.72 -15.62 -0.44
CA SER A 198 10.96 -14.32 0.22
C SER A 198 12.39 -14.26 0.71
N THR A 199 13.12 -13.22 0.29
CA THR A 199 14.55 -13.03 0.61
C THR A 199 14.82 -11.78 1.42
N PHE A 200 13.78 -11.03 1.81
CA PHE A 200 13.98 -9.80 2.57
C PHE A 200 14.56 -10.10 3.95
N ALA A 201 15.68 -9.46 4.27
CA ALA A 201 16.31 -9.49 5.58
C ALA A 201 16.85 -8.10 5.90
N VAL A 202 16.48 -7.55 7.05
CA VAL A 202 16.88 -6.21 7.49
C VAL A 202 18.41 -6.12 7.65
N GLU A 203 19.05 -7.22 8.02
CA GLU A 203 20.51 -7.37 8.14
C GLU A 203 21.25 -7.26 6.82
N ALA A 204 20.57 -7.49 5.70
CA ALA A 204 21.14 -7.38 4.37
C ALA A 204 21.03 -5.96 3.78
N LEU A 205 20.29 -5.04 4.44
CA LEU A 205 20.15 -3.67 3.95
C LEU A 205 21.51 -2.94 3.93
N PRO A 206 21.78 -2.14 2.88
CA PRO A 206 22.91 -1.23 2.86
C PRO A 206 22.91 -0.28 4.07
N PRO A 207 24.08 0.23 4.53
CA PRO A 207 24.16 1.05 5.74
C PRO A 207 23.23 2.27 5.75
N TYR A 208 23.05 2.95 4.62
CA TYR A 208 22.16 4.10 4.48
C TYR A 208 20.69 3.70 4.67
N ALA A 209 20.23 2.68 3.93
CA ALA A 209 18.89 2.12 4.07
C ALA A 209 18.65 1.60 5.50
N ARG A 210 19.62 0.94 6.11
CA ARG A 210 19.51 0.43 7.48
C ARG A 210 19.26 1.55 8.50
N GLN A 211 19.94 2.69 8.36
CA GLN A 211 19.71 3.85 9.23
C GLN A 211 18.31 4.46 9.02
N ASN A 212 17.80 4.50 7.79
CA ASN A 212 16.42 4.92 7.52
C ASN A 212 15.40 3.91 8.05
N TRP A 213 15.67 2.61 7.96
CA TRP A 213 14.85 1.56 8.56
C TRP A 213 14.75 1.74 10.07
N ASP A 214 15.89 1.92 10.75
CA ASP A 214 15.95 2.11 12.20
C ASP A 214 15.16 3.36 12.64
N ASP A 215 15.15 4.40 11.79
CA ASP A 215 14.45 5.66 12.02
C ASP A 215 12.93 5.60 11.74
N PHE A 216 12.50 4.89 10.69
CA PHE A 216 11.11 4.94 10.20
C PHE A 216 10.29 3.71 10.54
N VAL A 217 10.92 2.52 10.53
CA VAL A 217 10.21 1.23 10.57
C VAL A 217 10.41 0.53 11.90
N ALA A 218 11.67 0.41 12.36
CA ALA A 218 12.01 -0.34 13.56
C ALA A 218 11.16 0.00 14.80
N PRO A 219 10.79 1.27 15.09
CA PRO A 219 10.01 1.60 16.29
C PRO A 219 8.62 0.95 16.37
N THR A 220 8.03 0.60 15.22
CA THR A 220 6.68 0.01 15.14
C THR A 220 6.67 -1.41 14.58
N TRP A 221 7.81 -1.91 14.09
CA TRP A 221 7.91 -3.14 13.32
C TRP A 221 7.31 -4.37 14.02
N GLU A 222 7.76 -4.70 15.24
CA GLU A 222 7.28 -5.90 15.95
C GLU A 222 5.78 -5.86 16.22
N ARG A 223 5.26 -4.70 16.62
CA ARG A 223 3.82 -4.50 16.87
C ARG A 223 3.00 -4.62 15.59
N ARG A 224 3.52 -4.09 14.47
CA ARG A 224 2.89 -4.21 13.15
C ARG A 224 2.86 -5.67 12.67
N VAL A 225 3.97 -6.39 12.83
CA VAL A 225 4.05 -7.82 12.51
C VAL A 225 3.02 -8.61 13.32
N GLN A 226 2.95 -8.38 14.64
CA GLN A 226 1.97 -9.06 15.49
C GLN A 226 0.53 -8.75 15.07
N LEU A 227 0.21 -7.45 14.89
CA LEU A 227 -1.11 -7.01 14.45
C LEU A 227 -1.53 -7.73 13.17
N TYR A 228 -0.65 -7.77 12.17
CA TYR A 228 -0.94 -8.40 10.88
C TYR A 228 -1.03 -9.92 11.01
N GLN A 229 -0.14 -10.58 11.76
CA GLN A 229 -0.18 -12.03 11.95
C GLN A 229 -1.51 -12.53 12.55
N ASP A 230 -2.14 -11.72 13.40
CA ASP A 230 -3.46 -11.99 13.98
C ASP A 230 -4.62 -11.89 12.97
N LEU A 231 -4.42 -11.25 11.81
CA LEU A 231 -5.48 -11.09 10.81
C LEU A 231 -5.67 -12.37 9.98
N PRO A 232 -6.93 -12.74 9.65
CA PRO A 232 -7.21 -13.82 8.71
C PRO A 232 -6.77 -13.43 7.30
N THR A 233 -6.60 -14.39 6.40
CA THR A 233 -6.32 -14.06 4.99
C THR A 233 -7.52 -13.37 4.31
N CYS A 234 -7.34 -12.83 3.11
CA CYS A 234 -8.46 -12.25 2.35
C CYS A 234 -9.53 -13.29 1.94
N SER A 235 -9.19 -14.58 2.00
CA SER A 235 -10.11 -15.70 1.72
C SER A 235 -11.02 -16.06 2.90
N GLU A 236 -10.76 -15.51 4.08
CA GLU A 236 -11.45 -15.81 5.32
C GLU A 236 -12.11 -14.51 5.85
N PRO A 237 -13.38 -14.57 6.30
CA PRO A 237 -14.07 -13.39 6.78
C PRO A 237 -13.53 -12.91 8.13
N ILE A 238 -13.67 -11.62 8.41
CA ILE A 238 -13.45 -11.02 9.73
C ILE A 238 -14.75 -10.35 10.21
N SER A 239 -15.08 -10.49 11.49
CA SER A 239 -16.27 -9.83 12.04
C SER A 239 -16.07 -8.31 12.07
N SER A 240 -17.14 -7.53 11.87
CA SER A 240 -17.06 -6.06 11.90
C SER A 240 -16.52 -5.53 13.24
N SER A 241 -16.85 -6.19 14.36
CA SER A 241 -16.34 -5.83 15.68
C SER A 241 -14.85 -6.08 15.83
N ASP A 242 -14.34 -7.21 15.33
CA ASP A 242 -12.91 -7.51 15.38
C ASP A 242 -12.14 -6.59 14.42
N TRP A 243 -12.70 -6.31 13.25
CA TRP A 243 -12.12 -5.40 12.28
C TRP A 243 -12.03 -3.98 12.84
N GLU A 244 -13.07 -3.48 13.51
CA GLU A 244 -13.05 -2.16 14.17
C GLU A 244 -11.93 -2.08 15.24
N VAL A 245 -11.74 -3.14 16.02
CA VAL A 245 -10.65 -3.21 17.01
C VAL A 245 -9.29 -3.14 16.32
N LYS A 246 -9.10 -3.92 15.25
CA LYS A 246 -7.84 -3.95 14.48
C LYS A 246 -7.57 -2.62 13.77
N ILE A 247 -8.60 -1.94 13.25
CA ILE A 247 -8.47 -0.59 12.67
C ILE A 247 -7.97 0.41 13.71
N LYS A 248 -8.49 0.38 14.95
CA LYS A 248 -8.04 1.29 16.01
C LYS A 248 -6.58 1.05 16.40
N GLU A 249 -6.17 -0.21 16.47
CA GLU A 249 -4.77 -0.59 16.73
C GLU A 249 -3.85 -0.14 15.59
N ALA A 250 -4.23 -0.45 14.34
CA ALA A 250 -3.51 -0.04 13.13
C ALA A 250 -3.37 1.49 13.04
N ARG A 251 -4.45 2.24 13.30
CA ARG A 251 -4.43 3.71 13.36
C ARG A 251 -3.41 4.23 14.38
N SER A 252 -3.22 3.56 15.52
CA SER A 252 -2.19 3.95 16.48
C SER A 252 -0.79 3.82 15.87
N LEU A 253 -0.52 2.72 15.17
CA LEU A 253 0.76 2.50 14.50
C LEU A 253 1.02 3.53 13.40
N GLU A 254 0.00 3.92 12.62
CA GLU A 254 0.18 4.96 11.61
C GLU A 254 0.43 6.34 12.21
N ASN A 255 -0.22 6.70 13.32
CA ASN A 255 0.13 7.93 14.04
C ASN A 255 1.60 7.92 14.51
N GLU A 256 2.08 6.79 15.02
CA GLU A 256 3.48 6.63 15.42
C GLU A 256 4.44 6.68 14.21
N LEU A 257 4.02 6.19 13.04
CA LEU A 257 4.77 6.35 11.80
C LEU A 257 4.89 7.82 11.40
N PHE A 258 3.80 8.57 11.40
CA PHE A 258 3.85 10.01 11.12
C PHE A 258 4.74 10.76 12.11
N ARG A 259 4.69 10.41 13.40
CA ARG A 259 5.62 10.95 14.40
C ARG A 259 7.07 10.60 14.08
N SER A 260 7.31 9.36 13.63
CA SER A 260 8.63 8.93 13.16
C SER A 260 9.06 9.74 11.94
N PHE A 261 8.16 10.21 11.07
CA PHE A 261 8.47 11.16 9.99
C PHE A 261 8.74 12.59 10.47
N GLY A 262 8.52 12.90 11.75
CA GLY A 262 8.65 14.24 12.32
C GLY A 262 7.36 15.04 12.27
N TRP A 263 6.20 14.38 12.19
CA TRP A 263 4.89 15.01 12.02
C TRP A 263 3.87 14.48 13.03
N GLU A 264 3.08 15.37 13.60
CA GLU A 264 1.98 14.99 14.49
C GLU A 264 0.71 15.72 14.10
N LEU A 265 -0.41 15.01 14.18
CA LEU A 265 -1.72 15.62 14.09
C LEU A 265 -1.96 16.41 15.38
N SER A 266 -1.92 17.74 15.29
CA SER A 266 -2.29 18.64 16.38
C SER A 266 -3.78 18.98 16.33
N GLY A 267 -4.33 19.41 17.46
CA GLY A 267 -5.73 19.83 17.60
C GLY A 267 -6.67 18.71 18.04
N ASN A 268 -7.80 19.08 18.64
CA ASN A 268 -8.88 18.17 19.05
C ASN A 268 -10.20 18.47 18.31
N GLY A 269 -10.15 19.33 17.29
CA GLY A 269 -11.30 19.80 16.52
C GLY A 269 -12.27 20.71 17.28
N GLN A 270 -12.11 20.91 18.60
CA GLN A 270 -13.01 21.72 19.42
C GLN A 270 -12.46 23.13 19.69
N ASP A 271 -11.17 23.27 20.00
CA ASP A 271 -10.56 24.56 20.40
C ASP A 271 -9.42 25.04 19.49
N GLU A 272 -8.79 24.14 18.74
CA GLU A 272 -7.80 24.45 17.71
C GLU A 272 -8.12 23.70 16.41
N PRO A 273 -8.01 24.34 15.23
CA PRO A 273 -8.11 23.63 13.96
C PRO A 273 -7.06 22.52 13.92
N GLU A 274 -7.48 21.29 13.64
CA GLU A 274 -6.54 20.19 13.51
C GLU A 274 -5.59 20.45 12.33
N ALA A 275 -4.29 20.35 12.60
CA ALA A 275 -3.25 20.57 11.60
C ALA A 275 -2.11 19.56 11.80
N PHE A 276 -1.56 19.06 10.71
CA PHE A 276 -0.27 18.39 10.78
C PHE A 276 0.80 19.41 11.13
N ARG A 277 1.38 19.27 12.33
CA ARG A 277 2.48 20.10 12.81
C ARG A 277 3.74 19.26 12.80
N ARG A 278 4.85 19.89 12.42
CA ARG A 278 6.16 19.29 12.61
C ARG A 278 6.41 19.12 14.10
N THR A 279 6.80 17.92 14.52
CA THR A 279 7.25 17.66 15.89
C THR A 279 8.61 18.32 16.09
N GLY A 280 8.80 19.06 17.18
CA GLY A 280 10.03 19.82 17.46
C GLY A 280 11.28 19.00 17.81
N ASP A 281 11.36 17.71 17.43
CA ASP A 281 12.61 16.94 17.50
C ASP A 281 13.48 17.27 16.29
N ASP A 282 14.12 18.43 16.38
CA ASP A 282 15.02 18.94 15.35
C ASP A 282 16.26 18.05 15.19
N ASP A 283 16.68 17.30 16.21
CA ASP A 283 17.87 16.45 16.15
C ASP A 283 17.68 15.27 15.21
N LEU A 284 16.54 14.57 15.28
CA LEU A 284 16.25 13.47 14.36
C LEU A 284 16.16 13.95 12.91
N PHE A 285 15.49 15.10 12.69
CA PHE A 285 15.44 15.73 11.39
C PHE A 285 16.83 16.14 10.89
N HIS A 286 17.64 16.81 11.72
CA HIS A 286 18.98 17.24 11.37
C HIS A 286 19.90 16.06 11.02
N ARG A 287 19.82 14.94 11.77
CA ARG A 287 20.55 13.71 11.43
C ARG A 287 20.15 13.19 10.05
N ARG A 288 18.86 13.13 9.74
CA ARG A 288 18.34 12.67 8.43
C ARG A 288 18.79 13.54 7.27
N ILE A 289 18.71 14.87 7.43
CA ILE A 289 19.19 15.82 6.43
C ILE A 289 20.70 15.70 6.23
N ALA A 290 21.46 15.58 7.31
CA ALA A 290 22.91 15.39 7.22
C ALA A 290 23.26 14.13 6.44
N ARG A 291 22.60 13.00 6.74
CA ARG A 291 22.76 11.75 5.97
C ARG A 291 22.41 11.91 4.50
N PHE A 292 21.24 12.49 4.20
CA PHE A 292 20.79 12.68 2.81
C PHE A 292 21.80 13.49 1.99
N ARG A 293 22.37 14.53 2.60
CA ARG A 293 23.37 15.36 1.94
C ARG A 293 24.69 14.63 1.68
N VAL A 294 25.13 13.78 2.62
CA VAL A 294 26.34 12.94 2.42
C VAL A 294 26.12 11.94 1.29
N GLU A 295 24.96 11.29 1.23
CA GLU A 295 24.65 10.29 0.18
C GLU A 295 24.59 10.91 -1.23
N ASN A 296 24.28 12.20 -1.33
CA ASN A 296 24.15 12.93 -2.61
C ASN A 296 25.37 13.83 -2.92
N ASP A 297 26.50 13.67 -2.21
CA ASP A 297 27.70 14.50 -2.36
C ASP A 297 27.42 16.02 -2.25
N LEU A 298 26.42 16.41 -1.44
CA LEU A 298 26.02 17.81 -1.24
C LEU A 298 26.80 18.51 -0.13
N ILE A 299 27.70 17.80 0.57
CA ILE A 299 28.66 18.32 1.57
C ILE A 299 29.96 17.53 1.47
#